data_AF-A0A6G3BSS7-F1
#
_entry.id   AF-A0A6G3BSS7-F1
#
_cell.length_a   1.000
_cell.length_b   1.000
_cell.length_c   1.000
_cell.angle_alpha   90.00
_cell.angle_beta   90.00
_cell.angle_gamma   90.00
#
_symmetry.space_group_name_H-M   'P 1'
#
loop_
_entity.id
_entity.type
_entity.pdbx_description
1 polymer ?
#
loop_
_entity_poly.entity_id
_entity_poly.type
_entity_poly.pdbx_seq_one_letter_code
_entity_poly.pdbx_strand_id
1 'polypeptide(L)' 'MLTPPPPIRIEKGQATDEELAALAALLLSRAARAGVDAQASTPGTTSWRPHPFHAPHSWQTP' A
#
# COMPACT_ATOMS: atom_id res chain seq x y z
N MET A 1 -13.08 -13.79 22.76
CA MET A 1 -13.18 -12.86 21.61
C MET A 1 -11.79 -12.75 21.00
N LEU A 2 -11.61 -12.98 19.70
CA LEU A 2 -10.30 -12.79 19.07
C LEU A 2 -10.09 -11.30 18.80
N THR A 3 -8.97 -10.76 19.27
CA THR A 3 -8.51 -9.41 18.91
C THR A 3 -8.13 -9.41 17.43
N PRO A 4 -8.63 -8.46 16.62
CA PRO A 4 -8.22 -8.34 15.24
C PRO A 4 -6.71 -8.02 15.15
N PRO A 5 -6.01 -8.52 14.11
CA PRO A 5 -4.61 -8.17 13.92
C PRO A 5 -4.45 -6.66 13.75
N PRO A 6 -3.30 -6.09 14.13
CA PRO A 6 -3.04 -4.67 13.98
C PRO A 6 -3.16 -4.27 12.50
N PRO A 7 -3.70 -3.06 12.21
CA PRO A 7 -3.95 -2.62 10.83
C PRO A 7 -2.66 -2.37 10.03
N ILE A 8 -1.51 -2.22 10.70
CA ILE A 8 -0.20 -2.01 10.09
C ILE A 8 0.77 -3.06 10.67
N ARG A 9 1.48 -3.77 9.79
CA ARG A 9 2.53 -4.72 10.14
C ARG A 9 3.91 -4.10 9.88
N ILE A 10 4.81 -4.19 10.86
CA ILE A 10 6.20 -3.75 10.75
C ILE A 10 7.06 -4.97 10.39
N GLU A 11 7.67 -4.99 9.21
CA GLU A 11 8.48 -6.12 8.77
C GLU A 11 9.91 -6.08 9.32
N LYS A 12 10.44 -4.89 9.59
CA LYS A 12 11.81 -4.67 10.09
C LYS A 12 11.85 -3.45 11.01
N GLY A 13 12.66 -3.54 12.07
CA GLY A 13 12.84 -2.46 13.03
C GLY A 13 11.66 -2.30 13.99
N GLN A 14 11.63 -1.17 14.70
CA GLN A 14 10.53 -0.75 15.56
C GLN A 14 10.07 0.62 15.09
N ALA A 15 8.75 0.85 15.09
CA ALA A 15 8.17 2.16 14.83
C ALA A 15 7.84 2.83 16.15
N THR A 16 8.17 4.11 16.25
CA THR A 16 7.72 4.94 17.36
C THR A 16 6.23 5.26 17.23
N ASP A 17 5.58 5.63 18.33
CA ASP A 17 4.17 6.04 18.33
C ASP A 17 3.92 7.24 17.40
N GLU A 18 4.90 8.16 17.32
CA GLU A 18 4.85 9.34 16.44
C GLU A 18 4.88 8.94 14.96
N GLU A 19 5.76 8.02 14.58
CA GLU A 19 5.84 7.51 13.20
C GLU A 19 4.56 6.77 12.81
N LEU A 20 3.98 5.97 13.72
CA LEU A 20 2.69 5.31 13.49
C LEU A 20 1.55 6.32 13.32
N ALA A 21 1.53 7.38 14.13
CA ALA A 21 0.54 8.45 14.01
C ALA A 21 0.68 9.20 12.68
N ALA A 22 1.91 9.49 12.24
CA ALA A 22 2.18 10.14 10.96
C ALA A 22 1.71 9.28 9.78
N LEU A 23 1.97 7.97 9.81
CA LEU A 23 1.49 7.04 8.80
C LEU A 23 -0.05 6.96 8.79
N ALA A 24 -0.71 6.91 9.95
CA ALA A 24 -2.16 6.93 10.03
C ALA A 24 -2.75 8.21 9.41
N ALA A 25 -2.20 9.38 9.75
CA ALA A 25 -2.64 10.66 9.19
C ALA A 25 -2.45 10.72 7.66
N LEU A 26 -1.33 10.21 7.15
CA LEU A 26 -1.07 10.13 5.72
C LEU A 26 -2.09 9.23 5.00
N LEU A 27 -2.35 8.05 5.53
CA LEU A 27 -3.30 7.09 4.94
C LEU A 27 -4.72 7.64 4.92
N LEU A 28 -5.18 8.25 6.02
CA LEU A 28 -6.50 8.89 6.10
C LEU A 28 -6.62 10.06 5.12
N SER A 29 -5.58 10.90 5.01
CA SER A 29 -5.55 12.01 4.06
C SER A 29 -5.63 11.53 2.61
N ARG A 30 -4.93 10.44 2.28
CA ARG A 30 -5.01 9.82 0.95
C ARG A 30 -6.39 9.22 0.68
N ALA A 31 -6.99 8.55 1.65
CA ALA A 31 -8.33 7.98 1.51
C ALA A 31 -9.38 9.07 1.26
N ALA A 32 -9.29 10.21 1.97
CA ALA A 32 -10.16 11.36 1.76
C ALA A 32 -10.03 11.94 0.34
N ARG A 33 -8.82 11.95 -0.23
CA ARG A 33 -8.58 12.41 -1.61
C ARG A 33 -9.00 11.40 -2.68
N ALA A 34 -8.87 10.10 -2.41
CA ALA A 34 -9.26 9.04 -3.33
C ALA A 34 -10.77 9.06 -3.65
N GLY A 35 -11.60 9.54 -2.71
CA GLY A 35 -13.03 9.77 -2.97
C GLY A 35 -13.33 10.89 -3.96
N VAL A 36 -12.38 11.80 -4.20
CA VAL A 36 -12.51 12.95 -5.12
C VAL A 36 -11.96 12.61 -6.52
N ASP A 37 -10.87 11.85 -6.58
CA ASP A 37 -10.18 11.47 -7.82
C ASP A 37 -10.60 10.09 -8.37
N ALA A 38 -11.82 9.63 -8.04
CA ALA A 38 -12.33 8.29 -8.37
C ALA A 38 -12.62 8.03 -9.87
N GLN A 39 -11.89 8.66 -10.78
CA GLN A 39 -11.55 7.98 -12.03
C GLN A 39 -10.38 7.06 -11.71
N ALA A 40 -10.70 5.78 -11.49
CA ALA A 40 -9.71 4.72 -11.51
C ALA A 40 -8.85 4.93 -12.76
N SER A 41 -7.60 5.36 -12.57
CA SER A 41 -6.61 5.31 -13.61
C SER A 41 -6.36 3.83 -13.83
N THR A 42 -7.13 3.23 -14.75
CA THR A 42 -6.80 1.95 -15.34
C THR A 42 -5.33 2.06 -15.68
N PRO A 43 -4.45 1.19 -15.16
CA PRO A 43 -3.04 1.26 -15.48
C PRO A 43 -2.94 1.26 -17.00
N GLY A 44 -2.58 2.41 -17.58
CA GLY A 44 -2.46 2.54 -19.01
C GLY A 44 -1.54 1.43 -19.45
N THR A 45 -2.03 0.55 -20.32
CA THR A 45 -1.23 -0.56 -20.85
C THR A 45 0.06 0.08 -21.33
N THR A 46 1.18 -0.27 -20.71
CA THR A 46 2.49 0.26 -21.08
C THR A 46 2.82 -0.22 -22.48
N SER A 47 2.24 0.42 -23.49
CA SER A 47 2.29 0.02 -24.90
C SER A 47 3.71 0.05 -25.45
N TRP A 48 4.61 0.79 -24.79
CA TRP A 48 6.03 0.84 -25.08
C TRP A 48 6.84 -0.31 -24.48
N ARG A 49 6.25 -1.11 -23.56
CA ARG A 49 6.94 -2.25 -22.97
C ARG A 49 6.68 -3.51 -23.81
N PRO A 50 7.73 -4.15 -24.35
CA PRO A 50 7.57 -5.37 -25.16
C PRO A 50 7.15 -6.59 -24.33
N HIS A 51 7.32 -6.56 -23.00
CA HIS A 51 6.97 -7.65 -22.10
C HIS A 51 6.16 -7.12 -20.90
N PRO A 52 5.16 -7.90 -20.41
CA PRO A 52 4.43 -7.56 -19.20
C PRO A 52 5.38 -7.50 -17.99
N PHE A 53 5.06 -6.65 -17.02
CA PHE A 53 5.79 -6.61 -15.76
C PHE A 53 5.63 -7.93 -15.02
N HIS A 54 6.73 -8.65 -14.80
CA HIS A 54 6.79 -9.79 -13.89
C HIS A 54 7.33 -9.30 -12.55
N ALA A 55 6.50 -9.41 -11.50
CA ALA A 55 6.94 -9.09 -10.15
C ALA A 55 8.07 -10.04 -9.72
N PRO A 56 9.08 -9.56 -8.96
CA PRO A 56 10.14 -10.41 -8.45
C PRO A 56 9.58 -11.58 -7.62
N HIS A 57 10.05 -12.79 -7.92
CA HIS A 57 9.69 -14.01 -7.17
C HIS A 57 10.14 -13.99 -5.70
N SER A 58 10.92 -12.99 -5.28
CA SER A 58 11.48 -12.88 -3.93
C SER A 58 10.44 -12.62 -2.84
N TRP A 59 9.22 -12.18 -3.19
CA TRP A 59 8.14 -11.92 -2.22
C TRP A 59 7.03 -12.98 -2.25
N GLN A 60 7.06 -13.89 -3.23
CA GLN A 60 6.19 -15.07 -3.24
C GLN A 60 6.90 -16.17 -2.46
N THR A 61 6.69 -16.17 -1.13
CA THR A 61 6.94 -17.37 -0.33
C THR A 61 5.81 -18.37 -0.59
N PRO A 62 6.12 -19.68 -0.69
CA PRO A 62 5.13 -20.72 -1.00
C PRO A 62 4.00 -20.82 0.02
#